data_AF-A0A2V5XG90-F1
#
_entry.id   AF-A0A2V5XG90-F1
#
_cell.length_a   1.000
_cell.length_b   1.000
_cell.length_c   1.000
_cell.angle_alpha   90.00
_cell.angle_beta   90.00
_cell.angle_gamma   90.00
#
_symmetry.space_group_name_H-M   'P 1'
#
loop_
_entity.id
_entity.type
_entity.pdbx_description
1 polymer ?
#
loop_
_entity_poly.entity_id
_entity_poly.type
_entity_poly.pdbx_seq_one_letter_code
_entity_poly.pdbx_strand_id
1 'polypeptide(L)'
;AEIAAMSAALESYKADNGIYPRDATATDTLDPAATINLVNYAAASLYLYEQLSGDTSANRQPAAGAKAYFAFKPNQLSPTDQTQNVTAIRDPFGNSYGYSTSKAANPSGTVGNNPTFDLWSTAGATSGTNQTQWIKNW
;
A
#
# COMPACT_ATOMS: atom_id res chain seq x y z
N ALA A 1 2.54 14.58 1.34
CA ALA A 1 1.30 14.89 0.59
C ALA A 1 0.59 13.62 0.14
N GLU A 2 1.26 12.69 -0.55
CA GLU A 2 0.60 11.46 -1.07
C GLU A 2 0.16 10.46 0.01
N ILE A 3 1.01 10.15 1.00
CA ILE A 3 0.61 9.29 2.13
C ILE A 3 -0.64 9.82 2.84
N ALA A 4 -0.72 11.14 3.07
CA ALA A 4 -1.91 11.74 3.69
C ALA A 4 -3.18 11.59 2.83
N ALA A 5 -3.05 11.73 1.49
CA ALA A 5 -4.16 11.55 0.58
C ALA A 5 -4.62 10.08 0.51
N MET A 6 -3.68 9.13 0.50
CA MET A 6 -3.99 7.70 0.58
C MET A 6 -4.61 7.33 1.94
N SER A 7 -4.11 7.90 3.04
CA SER A 7 -4.72 7.72 4.37
C SER A 7 -6.17 8.21 4.41
N ALA A 8 -6.47 9.35 3.79
CA ALA A 8 -7.86 9.85 3.71
C ALA A 8 -8.77 8.91 2.89
N ALA A 9 -8.25 8.33 1.80
CA ALA A 9 -8.99 7.33 1.03
C ALA A 9 -9.21 6.03 1.83
N LEU A 10 -8.21 5.61 2.62
CA LEU A 10 -8.31 4.47 3.53
C LEU A 10 -9.38 4.68 4.61
N GLU A 11 -9.53 5.90 5.15
CA GLU A 11 -10.64 6.23 6.05
C GLU A 11 -12.00 6.12 5.36
N SER A 12 -12.09 6.57 4.10
CA SER A 12 -13.32 6.46 3.30
C SER A 12 -13.65 4.99 2.99
N TYR A 13 -12.65 4.18 2.66
CA TYR A 13 -12.78 2.73 2.48
C TYR A 13 -13.33 2.08 3.74
N LYS A 14 -12.71 2.36 4.90
CA LYS A 14 -13.16 1.81 6.18
C LYS A 14 -14.58 2.24 6.53
N ALA A 15 -14.97 3.49 6.23
CA ALA A 15 -16.31 3.98 6.53
C ALA A 15 -17.40 3.12 5.85
N ASP A 16 -17.12 2.61 4.65
CA ASP A 16 -18.04 1.73 3.92
C ASP A 16 -17.88 0.24 4.26
N ASN A 17 -16.65 -0.21 4.50
CA ASN A 17 -16.33 -1.65 4.61
C ASN A 17 -16.16 -2.12 6.06
N GLY A 18 -16.17 -1.20 7.04
CA GLY A 18 -15.96 -1.46 8.47
C GLY A 18 -14.51 -1.76 8.87
N ILE A 19 -13.62 -1.97 7.90
CA ILE A 19 -12.21 -2.33 8.12
C ILE A 19 -11.34 -1.68 7.04
N TYR A 20 -10.05 -1.45 7.34
CA TYR A 20 -9.07 -1.09 6.31
C TYR A 20 -8.81 -2.30 5.39
N PRO A 21 -8.34 -2.08 4.15
CA PRO A 21 -7.88 -3.14 3.25
C PRO A 21 -6.93 -4.11 3.97
N ARG A 22 -7.28 -5.40 4.00
CA ARG A 22 -6.45 -6.42 4.66
C ARG A 22 -6.41 -7.70 3.84
N ASP A 23 -5.20 -8.16 3.59
CA ASP A 23 -4.93 -9.46 3.03
C ASP A 23 -4.06 -10.29 3.98
N ALA A 24 -4.50 -11.51 4.25
CA ALA A 24 -3.84 -12.41 5.20
C ALA A 24 -2.44 -12.84 4.74
N THR A 25 -2.14 -12.72 3.44
CA THR A 25 -0.89 -13.19 2.84
C THR A 25 0.07 -12.05 2.50
N ALA A 26 -0.45 -10.88 2.13
CA ALA A 26 0.34 -9.75 1.66
C ALA A 26 0.51 -8.63 2.70
N THR A 27 -0.56 -8.23 3.41
CA THR A 27 -0.53 -7.03 4.27
C THR A 27 -0.42 -7.37 5.76
N ASP A 28 -1.08 -8.44 6.20
CA ASP A 28 -1.08 -8.88 7.60
C ASP A 28 0.27 -9.50 8.04
N THR A 29 1.08 -9.95 7.09
CA THR A 29 2.38 -10.60 7.34
C THR A 29 3.57 -9.68 7.06
N LEU A 30 3.33 -8.50 6.49
CA LEU A 30 4.42 -7.61 6.09
C LEU A 30 5.01 -6.89 7.31
N ASP A 31 6.24 -7.22 7.66
CA ASP A 31 6.96 -6.58 8.76
C ASP A 31 7.74 -5.34 8.27
N PRO A 32 7.35 -4.12 8.68
CA PRO A 32 8.10 -2.91 8.32
C PRO A 32 9.49 -2.85 8.97
N ALA A 33 9.75 -3.60 10.06
CA ALA A 33 11.05 -3.64 10.76
C ALA A 33 12.06 -4.59 10.12
N ALA A 34 11.61 -5.49 9.24
CA ALA A 34 12.48 -6.40 8.51
C ALA A 34 13.32 -5.66 7.45
N THR A 35 14.30 -6.37 6.88
CA THR A 35 15.04 -5.86 5.71
C THR A 35 14.09 -5.57 4.56
N ILE A 36 14.33 -4.49 3.81
CA ILE A 36 13.51 -4.12 2.66
C ILE A 36 13.39 -5.30 1.70
N ASN A 37 12.14 -5.69 1.43
CA ASN A 37 11.79 -6.70 0.44
C ASN A 37 10.80 -6.09 -0.56
N LEU A 38 11.34 -5.61 -1.69
CA LEU A 38 10.57 -4.92 -2.71
C LEU A 38 9.48 -5.79 -3.34
N VAL A 39 9.63 -7.12 -3.35
CA VAL A 39 8.62 -8.04 -3.89
C VAL A 39 7.40 -8.06 -2.96
N ASN A 40 7.62 -8.20 -1.66
CA ASN A 40 6.52 -8.20 -0.68
C ASN A 40 5.86 -6.82 -0.59
N TYR A 41 6.66 -5.75 -0.70
CA TYR A 41 6.13 -4.37 -0.69
C TYR A 41 5.25 -4.16 -1.93
N ALA A 42 5.71 -4.58 -3.11
CA ALA A 42 4.92 -4.50 -4.33
C ALA A 42 3.62 -5.31 -4.24
N ALA A 43 3.64 -6.53 -3.67
CA ALA A 43 2.44 -7.34 -3.48
C ALA A 43 1.40 -6.64 -2.57
N ALA A 44 1.83 -6.12 -1.42
CA ALA A 44 0.95 -5.37 -0.53
C ALA A 44 0.46 -4.05 -1.15
N SER A 45 1.33 -3.38 -1.91
CA SER A 45 1.00 -2.15 -2.64
C SER A 45 -0.02 -2.38 -3.75
N LEU A 46 0.10 -3.50 -4.48
CA LEU A 46 -0.84 -3.91 -5.50
C LEU A 46 -2.21 -4.17 -4.89
N TYR A 47 -2.26 -4.94 -3.80
CA TYR A 47 -3.51 -5.18 -3.08
C TYR A 47 -4.16 -3.85 -2.64
N LEU A 48 -3.38 -2.93 -2.06
CA LEU A 48 -3.89 -1.60 -1.70
C LEU A 48 -4.42 -0.82 -2.91
N TYR A 49 -3.73 -0.88 -4.05
CA TYR A 49 -4.18 -0.27 -5.30
C TYR A 49 -5.54 -0.82 -5.73
N GLU A 50 -5.70 -2.14 -5.78
CA GLU A 50 -6.93 -2.80 -6.20
C GLU A 50 -8.12 -2.36 -5.32
N GLN A 51 -7.90 -2.32 -3.99
CA GLN A 51 -8.93 -1.93 -3.03
C GLN A 51 -9.30 -0.45 -3.09
N LEU A 52 -8.34 0.44 -3.34
CA LEU A 52 -8.61 1.89 -3.39
C LEU A 52 -9.10 2.37 -4.77
N SER A 53 -8.67 1.72 -5.85
CA SER A 53 -9.05 2.10 -7.22
C SER A 53 -10.35 1.43 -7.68
N GLY A 54 -10.69 0.27 -7.11
CA GLY A 54 -11.75 -0.59 -7.61
C GLY A 54 -11.35 -1.42 -8.83
N ASP A 55 -10.10 -1.36 -9.30
CA ASP A 55 -9.56 -2.23 -10.35
C ASP A 55 -9.00 -3.50 -9.73
N THR A 56 -9.84 -4.53 -9.60
CA THR A 56 -9.46 -5.83 -9.04
C THR A 56 -8.68 -6.71 -10.01
N SER A 57 -8.41 -6.24 -11.23
CA SER A 57 -7.67 -6.98 -12.27
C SER A 57 -6.32 -6.35 -12.61
N ALA A 58 -6.00 -5.24 -11.96
CA ALA A 58 -4.81 -4.43 -12.18
C ALA A 58 -4.62 -3.97 -13.64
N ASN A 59 -5.67 -3.93 -14.46
CA ASN A 59 -5.59 -3.54 -15.88
C ASN A 59 -5.79 -2.02 -16.11
N ARG A 60 -5.77 -1.23 -15.03
CA ARG A 60 -6.00 0.22 -14.97
C ARG A 60 -7.44 0.64 -15.22
N GLN A 61 -8.39 -0.28 -15.12
CA GLN A 61 -9.82 -0.02 -15.30
C GLN A 61 -10.58 -0.52 -14.07
N PRO A 62 -11.24 0.36 -13.31
CA PRO A 62 -12.12 -0.07 -12.24
C PRO A 62 -13.17 -1.07 -12.75
N ALA A 63 -13.39 -2.14 -12.00
CA ALA A 63 -14.41 -3.12 -12.33
C ALA A 63 -15.80 -2.46 -12.36
N ALA A 64 -16.69 -2.95 -13.22
CA ALA A 64 -18.04 -2.39 -13.35
C ALA A 64 -18.78 -2.46 -12.00
N GLY A 65 -19.22 -1.30 -11.51
CA GLY A 65 -19.91 -1.19 -10.21
C GLY A 65 -18.99 -1.20 -8.99
N ALA A 66 -17.67 -1.34 -9.16
CA ALA A 66 -16.74 -1.19 -8.06
C ALA A 66 -16.64 0.27 -7.60
N LYS A 67 -16.56 0.46 -6.29
CA LYS A 67 -16.38 1.79 -5.70
C LYS A 67 -14.90 2.15 -5.70
N ALA A 68 -14.57 3.31 -6.25
CA ALA A 68 -13.24 3.89 -6.16
C ALA A 68 -13.18 4.86 -4.98
N TYR A 69 -12.14 4.72 -4.15
CA TYR A 69 -11.82 5.60 -3.02
C TYR A 69 -10.68 6.55 -3.34
N PHE A 70 -9.86 6.21 -4.33
CA PHE A 70 -8.74 7.02 -4.78
C PHE A 70 -8.54 6.90 -6.30
N ALA A 71 -8.35 8.03 -6.98
CA ALA A 71 -8.00 8.07 -8.39
C ALA A 71 -6.49 8.24 -8.55
N PHE A 72 -5.81 7.15 -8.92
CA PHE A 72 -4.37 7.17 -9.17
C PHE A 72 -4.04 7.74 -10.55
N LYS A 73 -3.07 8.64 -10.61
CA LYS A 73 -2.52 9.12 -11.88
C LYS A 73 -1.56 8.07 -12.45
N PRO A 74 -1.37 8.00 -13.79
CA PRO A 74 -0.46 7.02 -14.39
C PRO A 74 0.97 7.03 -13.83
N ASN A 75 1.48 8.20 -13.44
CA ASN A 75 2.83 8.33 -12.87
C ASN A 75 2.94 7.89 -11.40
N GLN A 76 1.81 7.62 -10.73
CA GLN A 76 1.73 7.07 -9.37
C GLN A 76 1.62 5.54 -9.38
N LEU A 77 1.74 4.90 -10.55
CA LEU A 77 1.60 3.46 -10.72
C LEU A 77 2.87 2.89 -11.36
N SER A 78 3.22 1.67 -10.95
CA SER A 78 4.24 0.87 -11.61
C SER A 78 3.59 -0.28 -12.38
N PRO A 79 4.09 -0.64 -13.57
CA PRO A 79 4.98 0.15 -14.41
C PRO A 79 4.28 1.44 -14.89
N THR A 80 5.03 2.42 -15.38
CA THR A 80 4.45 3.65 -15.96
C THR A 80 3.92 3.44 -17.37
N ASP A 81 4.32 2.35 -18.02
CA ASP A 81 3.75 1.90 -19.29
C ASP A 81 2.29 1.47 -19.07
N GLN A 82 1.36 2.27 -19.61
CA GLN A 82 -0.07 2.10 -19.42
C GLN A 82 -0.64 0.88 -20.17
N THR A 83 0.15 0.22 -21.02
CA THR A 83 -0.25 -1.02 -21.71
C THR A 83 -0.07 -2.26 -20.83
N GLN A 84 0.65 -2.14 -19.71
CA GLN A 84 0.94 -3.22 -18.79
C GLN A 84 0.09 -3.11 -17.51
N ASN A 85 -0.21 -4.25 -16.90
CA ASN A 85 -0.92 -4.30 -15.63
C ASN A 85 -0.13 -3.61 -14.52
N VAL A 86 -0.86 -2.99 -13.60
CA VAL A 86 -0.31 -2.38 -12.38
C VAL A 86 0.29 -3.47 -11.50
N THR A 87 1.46 -3.18 -10.94
CA THR A 87 2.17 -4.06 -10.03
C THR A 87 2.36 -3.44 -8.65
N ALA A 88 2.20 -2.12 -8.51
CA ALA A 88 2.29 -1.38 -7.26
C ALA A 88 1.86 0.08 -7.42
N ILE A 89 1.53 0.71 -6.29
CA ILE A 89 1.52 2.18 -6.15
C ILE A 89 2.97 2.64 -6.01
N ARG A 90 3.37 3.57 -6.89
CA ARG A 90 4.72 4.08 -6.99
C ARG A 90 4.92 5.28 -6.06
N ASP A 91 6.01 5.25 -5.31
CA ASP A 91 6.48 6.35 -4.48
C ASP A 91 7.27 7.40 -5.31
N PRO A 92 7.57 8.59 -4.74
CA PRO A 92 8.29 9.64 -5.46
C PRO A 92 9.71 9.26 -5.93
N PHE A 93 10.26 8.16 -5.42
CA PHE A 93 11.60 7.67 -5.73
C PHE A 93 11.57 6.52 -6.75
N GLY A 94 10.38 6.12 -7.19
CA GLY A 94 10.15 5.12 -8.22
C GLY A 94 9.95 3.69 -7.70
N ASN A 95 10.00 3.48 -6.39
CA ASN A 95 9.78 2.18 -5.73
C ASN A 95 8.30 2.01 -5.34
N SER A 96 7.91 0.82 -4.88
CA SER A 96 6.57 0.61 -4.32
C SER A 96 6.44 1.20 -2.92
N TYR A 97 5.29 1.79 -2.59
CA TYR A 97 4.92 2.00 -1.19
C TYR A 97 4.80 0.66 -0.46
N GLY A 98 5.28 0.58 0.78
CA GLY A 98 4.96 -0.52 1.68
C GLY A 98 3.65 -0.25 2.41
N TYR A 99 2.83 -1.29 2.55
CA TYR A 99 1.54 -1.23 3.25
C TYR A 99 1.39 -2.46 4.15
N SER A 100 1.24 -2.25 5.45
CA SER A 100 1.13 -3.34 6.42
C SER A 100 -0.06 -3.14 7.34
N THR A 101 -0.73 -4.24 7.64
CA THR A 101 -1.82 -4.31 8.62
C THR A 101 -1.51 -5.33 9.71
N SER A 102 -0.26 -5.77 9.80
CA SER A 102 0.23 -6.76 10.76
C SER A 102 -0.18 -6.48 12.20
N LYS A 103 -0.03 -5.23 12.67
CA LYS A 103 -0.44 -4.83 14.02
C LYS A 103 -1.95 -4.79 14.21
N ALA A 104 -2.72 -4.48 13.17
CA ALA A 104 -4.18 -4.60 13.22
C ALA A 104 -4.63 -6.08 13.19
N ALA A 105 -3.88 -6.95 12.53
CA ALA A 105 -4.13 -8.39 12.46
C ALA A 105 -3.80 -9.12 13.76
N ASN A 106 -2.71 -8.70 14.41
CA ASN A 106 -2.27 -9.22 15.68
C ASN A 106 -1.95 -8.07 16.65
N PRO A 107 -2.96 -7.50 17.34
CA PRO A 107 -2.78 -6.36 18.23
C PRO A 107 -1.79 -6.61 19.37
N SER A 108 -1.69 -7.86 19.84
CA SER A 108 -0.75 -8.28 20.88
C SER A 108 0.64 -8.62 20.34
N GLY A 109 0.81 -8.69 19.00
CA GLY A 109 2.07 -8.99 18.34
C GLY A 109 3.09 -7.84 18.41
N THR A 110 4.34 -8.17 18.11
CA THR A 110 5.46 -7.21 18.08
C THR A 110 5.72 -6.60 16.70
N VAL A 111 4.99 -7.05 15.68
CA VAL A 111 5.14 -6.63 14.28
C VAL A 111 4.15 -5.51 13.96
N GLY A 112 4.62 -4.50 13.21
CA GLY A 112 3.87 -3.31 12.85
C GLY A 112 3.85 -2.23 13.94
N ASN A 113 3.54 -1.00 13.55
CA ASN A 113 3.69 0.20 14.38
C ASN A 113 2.33 0.81 14.76
N ASN A 114 1.41 0.93 13.80
CA ASN A 114 0.08 1.49 14.03
C ASN A 114 -1.00 0.42 14.26
N PRO A 115 -1.97 0.65 15.15
CA PRO A 115 -3.07 -0.30 15.40
C PRO A 115 -4.04 -0.45 14.22
N THR A 116 -3.92 0.39 13.18
CA THR A 116 -4.78 0.41 12.00
C THR A 116 -4.06 -0.09 10.75
N PHE A 117 -3.06 0.65 10.30
CA PHE A 117 -2.20 0.31 9.17
C PHE A 117 -0.92 1.13 9.22
N ASP A 118 0.16 0.55 8.70
CA ASP A 118 1.40 1.23 8.38
C ASP A 118 1.44 1.48 6.87
N LEU A 119 1.82 2.69 6.48
CA LEU A 119 2.04 3.09 5.09
C LEU A 119 3.33 3.88 5.00
N TRP A 120 4.26 3.45 4.14
CA TRP A 120 5.57 4.08 4.03
C TRP A 120 6.20 4.02 2.64
N SER A 121 7.11 4.95 2.38
CA SER A 121 8.08 4.90 1.29
C SER A 121 9.47 4.71 1.88
N THR A 122 10.31 3.91 1.21
CA THR A 122 11.71 3.67 1.61
C THR A 122 12.64 4.83 1.27
N ALA A 123 12.11 5.94 0.73
CA ALA A 123 12.87 7.10 0.28
C ALA A 123 14.00 6.74 -0.70
N GLY A 124 13.73 5.80 -1.60
CA GLY A 124 14.68 5.32 -2.60
C GLY A 124 15.57 4.16 -2.14
N ALA A 125 15.58 3.81 -0.85
CA ALA A 125 16.32 2.64 -0.38
C ALA A 125 15.70 1.34 -0.91
N THR A 126 16.54 0.44 -1.43
CA THR A 126 16.13 -0.86 -1.98
C THR A 126 16.59 -2.04 -1.13
N SER A 127 17.37 -1.78 -0.08
CA SER A 127 17.91 -2.80 0.83
C SER A 127 18.23 -2.22 2.20
N GLY A 128 18.43 -3.11 3.18
CA GLY A 128 18.77 -2.74 4.55
C GLY A 128 17.54 -2.43 5.41
N THR A 129 17.80 -1.95 6.62
CA THR A 129 16.80 -1.74 7.68
C THR A 129 16.78 -0.30 8.22
N ASN A 130 17.59 0.61 7.66
CA ASN A 130 17.66 1.98 8.16
C ASN A 130 16.42 2.79 7.74
N GLN A 131 15.47 2.92 8.65
CA GLN A 131 14.21 3.62 8.42
C GLN A 131 14.27 5.13 8.69
N THR A 132 15.43 5.67 9.08
CA THR A 132 15.56 7.08 9.49
C THR A 132 15.17 8.04 8.37
N GLN A 133 15.34 7.61 7.11
CA GLN A 133 15.00 8.40 5.92
C GLN A 133 13.60 8.10 5.38
N TRP A 134 12.92 7.07 5.89
CA TRP A 134 11.63 6.66 5.36
C TRP A 134 10.58 7.74 5.59
N ILE A 135 9.68 7.88 4.63
CA ILE A 135 8.50 8.73 4.74
C ILE A 135 7.36 7.82 5.15
N LYS A 136 6.75 8.06 6.30
CA LYS A 136 5.88 7.09 6.98
C LYS A 136 4.78 7.75 7.82
N ASN A 137 3.78 6.97 8.22
CA ASN A 137 2.67 7.43 9.06
C ASN A 137 2.83 7.09 10.56
N TRP A 138 4.04 6.72 11.01
CA TRP A 138 4.39 6.53 12.42
C TRP A 138 5.68 7.26 12.80
#